data_AF-A0A239BSX9-F1
#
_entry.id   AF-A0A239BSX9-F1
#
_cell.length_a   1.000
_cell.length_b   1.000
_cell.length_c   1.000
_cell.angle_alpha   90.00
_cell.angle_beta   90.00
_cell.angle_gamma   90.00
#
_symmetry.space_group_name_H-M   'P 1'
#
loop_
_entity.id
_entity.type
_entity.pdbx_description
1 polymer ?
#
loop_
_entity_poly.entity_id
_entity_poly.type
_entity_poly.pdbx_seq_one_letter_code
_entity_poly.pdbx_strand_id
1 'polypeptide(L)'
;MTSKYDDLTEVTELLLERDLEKHRRNLAESNRLAGELAQIDSLRQAAQSDTGAINARQILGADTLWQGWLATRRAEILRHSAMARAQEADSFARARTAFSRVEAANNLAREEVEARQKRRLKAEADANDALSILREGRDRGFN
;
A
#
# COMPACT_ATOMS: atom_id res chain seq x y z
N MET A 1 1.21 22.90 20.98
CA MET A 1 -0.18 22.50 20.71
C MET A 1 -0.16 21.78 19.38
N THR A 2 -0.24 20.45 19.42
CA THR A 2 -0.51 19.62 18.23
C THR A 2 -1.82 20.08 17.61
N SER A 3 -1.80 20.31 16.30
CA SER A 3 -2.99 20.60 15.51
C SER A 3 -3.88 19.35 15.48
N LYS A 4 -5.20 19.52 15.37
CA LYS A 4 -6.14 18.41 15.13
C LYS A 4 -5.74 17.54 13.93
N TYR A 5 -5.04 18.13 12.97
CA TYR A 5 -4.56 17.44 11.78
C TYR A 5 -3.24 16.69 11.98
N ASP A 6 -2.48 16.98 13.04
CA ASP A 6 -1.23 16.27 13.34
C ASP A 6 -1.56 14.84 13.80
N ASP A 7 -2.50 14.69 14.74
CA ASP A 7 -2.99 13.37 15.19
C ASP A 7 -3.62 12.58 14.03
N LEU A 8 -4.35 13.26 13.13
CA LEU A 8 -4.93 12.62 11.95
C LEU A 8 -3.84 12.10 11.00
N THR A 9 -2.78 12.89 10.81
CA THR A 9 -1.65 12.53 9.96
C THR A 9 -0.97 11.27 10.50
N GLU A 10 -0.62 11.28 11.79
CA GLU A 10 0.00 10.14 12.48
C GLU A 10 -0.84 8.85 12.34
N VAL A 11 -2.14 8.93 12.59
CA VAL A 11 -3.03 7.76 12.46
C VAL A 11 -3.10 7.27 11.02
N THR A 12 -3.16 8.17 10.03
CA THR A 12 -3.20 7.76 8.63
C THR A 12 -1.89 7.13 8.14
N GLU A 13 -0.75 7.58 8.66
CA GLU A 13 0.56 6.99 8.37
C GLU A 13 0.67 5.57 8.93
N LEU A 14 0.24 5.35 10.17
CA LEU A 14 0.20 4.01 10.78
C LEU A 14 -0.71 3.05 10.00
N LEU A 15 -1.86 3.55 9.52
CA LEU A 15 -2.77 2.76 8.69
C LEU A 15 -2.16 2.41 7.33
N LEU A 16 -1.44 3.35 6.71
CA LEU A 16 -0.70 3.11 5.47
C LEU A 16 0.38 2.04 5.67
N GLU A 17 1.17 2.14 6.73
CA GLU A 17 2.23 1.17 7.04
C GLU A 17 1.66 -0.24 7.23
N ARG A 18 0.56 -0.36 7.99
CA ARG A 18 -0.14 -1.64 8.16
C ARG A 18 -0.60 -2.23 6.83
N ASP A 19 -1.18 -1.41 5.96
CA ASP A 19 -1.73 -1.87 4.68
C ASP A 19 -0.61 -2.23 3.68
N LEU A 20 0.52 -1.50 3.69
CA LEU A 20 1.74 -1.85 2.95
C LEU A 20 2.32 -3.18 3.43
N GLU A 21 2.37 -3.41 4.74
CA GLU A 21 2.89 -4.67 5.28
C GLU A 21 1.99 -5.86 4.93
N LYS A 22 0.67 -5.65 4.91
CA LYS A 22 -0.26 -6.66 4.38
C LYS A 22 0.00 -6.93 2.90
N HIS A 23 0.25 -5.89 2.10
CA HIS A 23 0.55 -6.04 0.68
C HIS A 23 1.86 -6.80 0.45
N ARG A 24 2.93 -6.49 1.18
CA ARG A 24 4.22 -7.22 1.10
C ARG A 24 4.06 -8.71 1.38
N ARG A 25 3.28 -9.06 2.40
CA ARG A 25 2.99 -10.47 2.72
C ARG A 25 2.23 -11.17 1.59
N ASN A 26 1.21 -10.53 1.02
CA ASN A 26 0.44 -11.10 -0.10
C ASN A 26 1.31 -11.26 -1.36
N LEU A 27 2.17 -10.29 -1.64
CA LEU A 27 3.13 -10.35 -2.75
C LEU A 27 4.13 -11.50 -2.57
N ALA A 28 4.66 -11.68 -1.35
CA ALA A 28 5.55 -12.79 -1.04
C ALA A 28 4.89 -14.15 -1.27
N GLU A 29 3.62 -14.30 -0.87
CA GLU A 29 2.85 -15.53 -1.10
C GLU A 29 2.58 -15.78 -2.59
N SER A 30 2.23 -14.73 -3.34
CA SER A 30 2.05 -14.77 -4.80
C SER A 30 3.33 -15.25 -5.50
N ASN A 31 4.49 -14.72 -5.10
CA ASN A 31 5.80 -15.11 -5.61
C ASN A 31 6.18 -16.55 -5.23
N ARG A 32 5.90 -16.96 -3.99
CA ARG A 32 6.14 -18.33 -3.50
C ARG A 32 5.38 -19.34 -4.36
N LEU A 33 4.09 -19.11 -4.58
CA LEU A 33 3.24 -19.99 -5.41
C LEU A 33 3.65 -19.99 -6.89
N ALA A 34 4.08 -18.84 -7.43
CA ALA A 34 4.65 -18.78 -8.78
C ALA A 34 5.92 -19.64 -8.90
N GLY A 35 6.78 -19.63 -7.88
CA GLY A 35 7.95 -20.51 -7.79
C GLY A 35 7.57 -22.00 -7.75
N GLU A 36 6.59 -22.38 -6.94
CA GLU A 36 6.09 -23.76 -6.90
C GLU A 36 5.52 -24.23 -8.24
N LEU A 37 4.76 -23.37 -8.92
CA LEU A 37 4.20 -23.68 -10.23
C LEU A 37 5.31 -23.91 -11.26
N ALA A 38 6.35 -23.08 -11.25
CA ALA A 38 7.50 -23.22 -12.14
C ALA A 38 8.25 -24.55 -11.88
N GLN A 39 8.38 -24.96 -10.62
CA GLN A 39 8.98 -26.26 -10.27
C GLN A 39 8.15 -27.43 -10.80
N ILE A 40 6.82 -27.41 -10.63
CA ILE A 40 5.93 -28.44 -11.16
C ILE A 40 5.97 -28.50 -12.69
N ASP A 41 5.98 -27.35 -13.36
CA ASP A 41 6.09 -27.30 -14.82
C ASP A 41 7.47 -27.80 -15.30
N SER A 42 8.55 -27.55 -14.56
CA SER A 42 9.88 -28.12 -14.84
C SER A 42 9.91 -29.64 -14.68
N LEU A 43 9.28 -30.19 -13.63
CA LEU A 43 9.18 -31.64 -13.44
C LEU A 43 8.41 -32.31 -14.60
N ARG A 44 7.34 -31.66 -15.05
CA ARG A 44 6.58 -32.11 -16.23
C ARG A 44 7.43 -32.15 -17.48
N GLN A 45 8.17 -31.08 -17.76
CA GLN A 45 9.04 -30.97 -18.93
C GLN A 45 10.14 -32.03 -18.89
N ALA A 46 10.80 -32.21 -17.74
CA ALA A 46 11.87 -33.19 -17.56
C ALA A 46 11.40 -34.62 -17.88
N ALA A 47 10.21 -35.00 -17.41
CA ALA A 47 9.69 -36.33 -17.73
C ALA A 47 9.21 -36.50 -19.17
N GLN A 48 8.75 -35.43 -19.83
CA GLN A 48 8.42 -35.47 -21.25
C GLN A 48 9.68 -35.60 -22.13
N SER A 49 10.82 -35.08 -21.69
CA SER A 49 12.09 -35.18 -22.42
C SER A 49 12.82 -36.53 -22.25
N ASP A 50 12.48 -37.34 -21.26
CA ASP A 50 13.16 -38.61 -20.96
C ASP A 50 12.58 -39.79 -21.77
N THR A 51 12.77 -39.76 -23.09
CA THR A 51 12.12 -40.68 -24.04
C THR A 51 12.53 -42.15 -23.87
N GLY A 52 13.71 -42.42 -23.30
CA GLY A 52 14.21 -43.78 -23.05
C GLY A 52 13.55 -44.46 -21.84
N ALA A 53 13.16 -43.70 -20.81
CA ALA A 53 12.48 -44.22 -19.64
C ALA A 53 10.96 -44.38 -19.84
N ILE A 54 10.36 -43.65 -20.80
CA ILE A 54 8.92 -43.70 -21.11
C ILE A 54 8.46 -45.12 -21.44
N ASN A 55 9.21 -45.88 -22.25
CA ASN A 55 8.84 -47.25 -22.61
C ASN A 55 8.81 -48.20 -21.39
N ALA A 56 9.77 -48.11 -20.46
CA ALA A 56 9.77 -48.95 -19.26
C ALA A 56 8.70 -48.54 -18.23
N ARG A 57 8.42 -47.23 -18.11
CA ARG A 57 7.43 -46.67 -17.17
C ARG A 57 5.98 -46.88 -17.63
N GLN A 58 5.73 -46.82 -18.95
CA GLN A 58 4.43 -47.13 -19.55
C GLN A 58 4.05 -48.60 -19.40
N ILE A 59 5.02 -49.52 -19.51
CA ILE A 59 4.80 -50.96 -19.31
C ILE A 59 4.36 -51.28 -17.86
N LEU A 60 4.74 -50.46 -16.88
CA LEU A 60 4.44 -50.67 -15.45
C LEU A 60 3.22 -49.89 -14.93
N GLY A 61 2.60 -49.01 -15.74
CA GLY A 61 1.46 -48.17 -15.32
C GLY A 61 1.77 -47.08 -14.27
N ALA A 62 3.00 -47.03 -13.77
CA ALA A 62 3.48 -46.04 -12.80
C ALA A 62 3.49 -44.61 -13.36
N ASP A 63 3.63 -44.45 -14.68
CA ASP A 63 3.57 -43.15 -15.35
C ASP A 63 2.18 -42.51 -15.21
N THR A 64 1.10 -43.26 -15.39
CA THR A 64 -0.27 -42.72 -15.30
C THR A 64 -0.60 -42.16 -13.91
N LEU A 65 -0.20 -42.86 -12.85
CA LEU A 65 -0.40 -42.39 -11.47
C LEU A 65 0.42 -41.13 -11.18
N TRP A 66 1.68 -41.10 -11.63
CA TRP A 66 2.55 -39.94 -11.45
C TRP A 66 2.06 -38.72 -12.24
N GLN A 67 1.62 -38.90 -13.48
CA GLN A 67 1.02 -37.84 -14.30
C GLN A 67 -0.29 -37.33 -13.71
N GLY A 68 -1.13 -38.22 -13.17
CA GLY A 68 -2.37 -37.85 -12.48
C GLY A 68 -2.12 -37.04 -11.21
N TRP A 69 -1.12 -37.44 -10.42
CA TRP A 69 -0.67 -36.67 -9.27
C TRP A 69 -0.16 -35.28 -9.69
N LEU A 70 0.66 -35.19 -10.74
CA LEU A 70 1.22 -33.93 -11.24
C LEU A 70 0.13 -32.97 -11.73
N ALA A 71 -0.85 -33.48 -12.48
CA ALA A 71 -1.99 -32.70 -12.95
C ALA A 71 -2.84 -32.16 -11.79
N THR A 72 -3.13 -33.01 -10.79
CA THR A 72 -3.86 -32.62 -9.58
C THR A 72 -3.11 -31.54 -8.81
N ARG A 73 -1.81 -31.72 -8.60
CA ARG A 73 -0.97 -30.77 -7.86
C ARG A 73 -0.88 -29.42 -8.58
N ARG A 74 -0.75 -29.44 -9.92
CA ARG A 74 -0.74 -28.22 -10.74
C ARG A 74 -2.06 -27.46 -10.65
N ALA A 75 -3.19 -28.16 -10.72
CA ALA A 75 -4.51 -27.54 -10.58
C ALA A 75 -4.69 -26.89 -9.20
N GLU A 76 -4.23 -27.54 -8.14
CA GLU A 76 -4.25 -27.00 -6.78
C GLU A 76 -3.41 -25.71 -6.67
N ILE A 77 -2.16 -25.73 -7.16
CA ILE A 77 -1.27 -24.56 -7.14
C ILE A 77 -1.83 -23.41 -7.98
N LEU A 78 -2.43 -23.69 -9.14
CA LEU A 78 -3.08 -22.67 -9.97
C LEU A 78 -4.25 -22.00 -9.23
N ARG A 79 -5.07 -22.79 -8.53
CA ARG A 79 -6.16 -22.26 -7.71
C ARG A 79 -5.63 -21.35 -6.59
N HIS A 80 -4.61 -21.80 -5.86
CA HIS A 80 -3.98 -20.99 -4.82
C HIS A 80 -3.33 -19.72 -5.39
N SER A 81 -2.67 -19.83 -6.55
CA SER A 81 -2.05 -18.70 -7.25
C SER A 81 -3.08 -17.66 -7.67
N ALA A 82 -4.25 -18.08 -8.14
CA ALA A 82 -5.35 -17.17 -8.49
C ALA A 82 -5.86 -16.42 -7.24
N MET A 83 -6.04 -17.15 -6.13
CA MET A 83 -6.44 -16.54 -4.86
C MET A 83 -5.40 -15.56 -4.32
N ALA A 84 -4.12 -15.92 -4.35
CA ALA A 84 -3.02 -15.07 -3.89
C ALA A 84 -2.91 -13.79 -4.72
N ARG A 85 -3.03 -13.88 -6.06
CA ARG A 85 -3.07 -12.70 -6.94
C ARG A 85 -4.27 -11.80 -6.67
N ALA A 86 -5.44 -12.36 -6.40
CA ALA A 86 -6.60 -11.57 -6.03
C ALA A 86 -6.38 -10.83 -4.70
N GLN A 87 -5.78 -11.49 -3.70
CA GLN A 87 -5.44 -10.88 -2.42
C GLN A 87 -4.34 -9.82 -2.55
N GLU A 88 -3.34 -10.05 -3.39
CA GLU A 88 -2.30 -9.09 -3.75
C GLU A 88 -2.93 -7.82 -4.33
N ALA A 89 -3.82 -7.96 -5.33
CA ALA A 89 -4.51 -6.84 -5.95
C ALA A 89 -5.41 -6.07 -4.97
N ASP A 90 -6.19 -6.76 -4.12
CA ASP A 90 -7.01 -6.10 -3.08
C ASP A 90 -6.13 -5.33 -2.08
N SER A 91 -5.06 -5.95 -1.59
CA SER A 91 -4.15 -5.30 -0.65
C SER A 91 -3.45 -4.08 -1.25
N PHE A 92 -3.07 -4.14 -2.53
CA PHE A 92 -2.49 -3.01 -3.23
C PHE A 92 -3.50 -1.85 -3.37
N ALA A 93 -4.74 -2.15 -3.74
CA ALA A 93 -5.81 -1.15 -3.84
C ALA A 93 -6.08 -0.46 -2.49
N ARG A 94 -6.04 -1.22 -1.38
CA ARG A 94 -6.15 -0.68 -0.02
C ARG A 94 -4.98 0.22 0.34
N ALA A 95 -3.74 -0.24 0.12
CA ALA A 95 -2.53 0.55 0.38
C ALA A 95 -2.54 1.86 -0.42
N ARG A 96 -2.95 1.83 -1.70
CA ARG A 96 -3.13 3.03 -2.53
C ARG A 96 -4.15 4.00 -1.94
N THR A 97 -5.27 3.47 -1.44
CA THR A 97 -6.30 4.29 -0.79
C THR A 97 -5.80 4.91 0.52
N ALA A 98 -5.05 4.14 1.33
CA ALA A 98 -4.43 4.66 2.55
C ALA A 98 -3.42 5.76 2.25
N PHE A 99 -2.61 5.60 1.19
CA PHE A 99 -1.67 6.62 0.74
C PHE A 99 -2.38 7.92 0.36
N SER A 100 -3.46 7.84 -0.42
CA SER A 100 -4.27 9.02 -0.75
C SER A 100 -4.86 9.72 0.49
N ARG A 101 -5.16 8.98 1.56
CA ARG A 101 -5.63 9.56 2.83
C ARG A 101 -4.51 10.27 3.58
N VAL A 102 -3.30 9.73 3.59
CA VAL A 102 -2.12 10.41 4.16
C VAL A 102 -1.85 11.73 3.43
N GLU A 103 -1.85 11.71 2.10
CA GLU A 103 -1.69 12.93 1.30
C GLU A 103 -2.77 13.97 1.61
N ALA A 104 -4.02 13.53 1.74
CA ALA A 104 -5.12 14.42 2.12
C ALA A 104 -4.96 15.01 3.54
N ALA A 105 -4.54 14.19 4.51
CA ALA A 105 -4.29 14.65 5.88
C ALA A 105 -3.14 15.67 5.92
N ASN A 106 -2.05 15.41 5.21
CA ASN A 106 -0.92 16.32 5.06
C ASN A 106 -1.32 17.65 4.41
N ASN A 107 -2.18 17.62 3.39
CA ASN A 107 -2.72 18.83 2.77
C ASN A 107 -3.51 19.67 3.78
N LEU A 108 -4.43 19.05 4.52
CA LEU A 108 -5.23 19.74 5.54
C LEU A 108 -4.38 20.33 6.67
N ALA A 109 -3.34 19.60 7.10
CA ALA A 109 -2.41 20.10 8.11
C ALA A 109 -1.67 21.36 7.63
N ARG A 110 -1.19 21.36 6.38
CA ARG A 110 -0.54 22.54 5.76
C ARG A 110 -1.49 23.72 5.64
N GLU A 111 -2.71 23.49 5.14
CA GLU A 111 -3.73 24.52 5.00
C GLU A 111 -4.08 25.18 6.34
N GLU A 112 -4.17 24.41 7.42
CA GLU A 112 -4.45 24.95 8.76
C GLU A 112 -3.29 25.82 9.28
N VAL A 113 -2.04 25.38 9.07
CA VAL A 113 -0.86 26.17 9.45
C VAL A 113 -0.84 27.50 8.70
N GLU A 114 -1.09 27.49 7.39
CA GLU A 114 -1.16 28.69 6.57
C GLU A 114 -2.32 29.60 7.00
N ALA A 115 -3.51 29.05 7.24
CA ALA A 115 -4.67 29.79 7.69
C ALA A 115 -4.45 30.43 9.06
N ARG A 116 -3.77 29.72 9.98
CA ARG A 116 -3.39 30.26 11.29
C ARG A 116 -2.37 31.38 11.16
N GLN A 117 -1.37 31.22 10.29
CA GLN A 117 -0.38 32.27 10.03
C GLN A 117 -1.03 33.53 9.44
N LYS A 118 -1.92 33.38 8.46
CA LYS A 118 -2.68 34.50 7.88
C LYS A 118 -3.55 35.21 8.92
N ARG A 119 -4.25 34.45 9.76
CA ARG A 119 -5.05 35.00 10.88
C ARG A 119 -4.19 35.80 11.87
N ARG A 120 -3.01 35.29 12.21
CA ARG A 120 -2.06 35.98 13.09
C ARG A 120 -1.56 37.30 12.47
N LEU A 121 -1.08 37.26 11.23
CA LEU A 121 -0.57 38.46 10.54
C LEU A 121 -1.66 39.53 10.39
N LYS A 122 -2.90 39.13 10.10
CA LYS A 122 -4.03 40.06 10.04
C LYS A 122 -4.29 40.70 11.40
N ALA A 123 -4.33 39.92 12.48
CA ALA A 123 -4.54 40.45 13.83
C ALA A 123 -3.42 41.41 14.26
N GLU A 124 -2.17 41.13 13.89
CA GLU A 124 -1.02 42.02 14.13
C GLU A 124 -1.14 43.34 13.34
N ALA A 125 -1.57 43.28 12.08
CA ALA A 125 -1.81 44.48 11.26
C ALA A 125 -2.94 45.35 11.86
N ASP A 126 -4.08 44.74 12.18
CA ASP A 126 -5.23 45.44 12.78
C ASP A 126 -4.84 46.12 14.11
N ALA A 127 -4.00 45.45 14.93
CA ALA A 127 -3.49 46.00 16.18
C ALA A 127 -2.54 47.20 15.96
N ASN A 128 -1.66 47.13 14.96
CA ASN A 128 -0.75 48.23 14.61
C ASN A 128 -1.52 49.46 14.09
N ASP A 129 -2.54 49.25 13.26
CA ASP A 129 -3.39 50.32 12.76
C ASP A 129 -4.14 51.02 13.91
N ALA A 130 -4.69 50.25 14.86
CA ALA A 130 -5.33 50.80 16.05
C ALA A 130 -4.36 51.63 16.91
N LEU A 131 -3.13 51.17 17.09
CA LEU A 131 -2.09 51.93 17.81
C LEU A 131 -1.70 53.21 17.08
N SER A 132 -1.64 53.20 15.74
CA SER A 132 -1.35 54.39 14.94
C SER A 132 -2.44 55.45 15.11
N ILE A 133 -3.72 55.06 15.06
CA ILE A 133 -4.86 55.95 15.30
C ILE A 133 -4.79 56.57 16.70
N LEU A 134 -4.47 55.78 17.73
CA LEU A 134 -4.31 56.27 19.09
C LEU A 134 -3.16 57.27 19.21
N ARG A 135 -2.03 57.02 18.54
CA ARG A 135 -0.88 57.93 18.54
C ARG A 135 -1.24 59.26 17.86
N GLU A 136 -1.87 59.21 16.69
CA GLU A 136 -2.32 60.42 15.99
C GLU A 136 -3.36 61.20 16.80
N GLY A 137 -4.29 60.51 17.46
CA GLY A 137 -5.26 61.12 18.36
C GLY A 137 -4.60 61.81 19.56
N ARG A 138 -3.54 61.20 20.13
CA ARG A 138 -2.72 61.81 21.18
C ARG A 138 -2.00 63.07 20.68
N ASP A 139 -1.39 62.99 19.50
CA ASP A 139 -0.61 64.08 18.93
C ASP A 139 -1.50 65.27 18.50
N ARG A 140 -2.78 65.02 18.16
CA ARG A 140 -3.79 66.08 17.90
C ARG A 140 -4.50 66.57 19.15
N GLY A 141 -4.35 65.89 20.29
CA GLY A 141 -5.19 66.04 21.50
C GLY A 141 -4.47 66.53 22.76
N PHE A 142 -3.29 67.16 22.63
CA PHE A 142 -2.67 67.94 23.71
C PHE A 142 -2.26 69.32 23.20
N ASN A 143 -3.21 70.26 23.29
CA ASN A 143 -3.00 71.67 23.57
C ASN A 143 -4.17 72.12 24.47
#